data_AF-A0A6V7K4Y7-F1
#
_entry.id   AF-A0A6V7K4Y7-F1
#
_cell.length_a   1.000
_cell.length_b   1.000
_cell.length_c   1.000
_cell.angle_alpha   90.00
_cell.angle_beta   90.00
_cell.angle_gamma   90.00
#
_symmetry.space_group_name_H-M   'P 1'
#
loop_
_entity.id
_entity.type
_entity.pdbx_description
1 polymer ?
#
loop_
_entity_poly.entity_id
_entity_poly.type
_entity_poly.pdbx_seq_one_letter_code
_entity_poly.pdbx_strand_id
1 'polypeptide(L)' 'VVPQDTVLFNNTIKYNIQYGRIDAPEADVIGAAKSADIHDKILTFPDQYETQ' A
#
# COMPACT_ATOMS: atom_id res chain seq x y z
N VAL A 1 -0.40 15.95 -2.61
CA VAL A 1 -0.04 16.53 -1.30
C VAL A 1 -0.02 15.38 -0.30
N VAL A 2 1.03 15.28 0.53
CA VAL A 2 1.09 14.29 1.62
C VAL A 2 0.74 15.04 2.90
N PRO A 3 -0.31 14.66 3.64
CA PRO A 3 -0.66 15.32 4.89
C PRO A 3 0.44 15.09 5.92
N GLN A 4 0.61 16.02 6.87
CA GLN A 4 1.55 15.81 7.99
C GLN A 4 1.11 14.64 8.89
N ASP A 5 -0.20 14.48 9.07
CA ASP A 5 -0.80 13.31 9.71
C ASP A 5 -1.37 12.38 8.64
N THR A 6 -0.67 11.28 8.38
CA THR A 6 -1.18 10.22 7.51
C THR A 6 -2.21 9.37 8.24
N VAL A 7 -3.38 9.20 7.61
CA VAL A 7 -4.42 8.29 8.08
C VAL A 7 -4.34 6.98 7.32
N LEU A 8 -4.52 5.87 8.02
CA LEU A 8 -4.73 4.55 7.44
C LEU A 8 -6.17 4.12 7.71
N PHE A 9 -6.78 3.46 6.73
CA PHE A 9 -8.02 2.75 6.95
C PHE A 9 -7.73 1.43 7.66
N ASN A 10 -8.66 1.00 8.53
CA ASN A 10 -8.66 -0.35 9.11
C ASN A 10 -9.02 -1.37 8.01
N ASN A 11 -8.08 -1.63 7.12
CA ASN A 11 -8.19 -2.46 5.93
C ASN A 11 -6.77 -2.89 5.51
N THR A 12 -6.64 -3.66 4.44
CA THR A 12 -5.35 -4.20 4.02
C THR A 12 -4.36 -3.12 3.58
N ILE A 13 -3.06 -3.46 3.63
CA ILE A 13 -2.00 -2.63 3.07
C ILE A 13 -2.28 -2.30 1.59
N LYS A 14 -2.71 -3.31 0.80
CA LYS A 14 -3.10 -3.12 -0.60
C LYS A 14 -4.17 -2.04 -0.75
N TYR A 15 -5.22 -2.10 0.07
CA TYR A 15 -6.31 -1.13 0.03
C TYR A 15 -5.79 0.29 0.33
N ASN A 16 -4.97 0.44 1.36
CA ASN A 16 -4.41 1.73 1.74
C ASN A 16 -3.53 2.36 0.64
N ILE A 17 -2.77 1.55 -0.09
CA ILE A 17 -1.97 2.04 -1.23
C ILE A 17 -2.87 2.34 -2.44
N GLN A 18 -3.81 1.45 -2.76
CA GLN A 18 -4.75 1.60 -3.87
C GLN A 18 -5.70 2.78 -3.67
N TYR A 19 -5.95 3.23 -2.44
CA TYR A 19 -6.80 4.38 -2.16
C TYR A 19 -6.35 5.66 -2.89
N GLY A 20 -5.06 5.79 -3.21
CA GLY A 20 -4.56 6.90 -4.05
C GLY A 20 -5.11 6.91 -5.49
N ARG A 21 -5.51 5.74 -6.02
CA ARG A 21 -6.23 5.56 -7.28
C ARG A 21 -7.00 4.23 -7.26
N ILE A 22 -8.29 4.30 -6.99
CA ILE A 22 -9.17 3.16 -6.68
C ILE A 22 -9.19 2.09 -7.78
N ASP A 23 -9.06 2.52 -9.04
CA ASP A 23 -9.04 1.72 -10.25
C ASP A 23 -7.63 1.27 -10.67
N ALA A 24 -6.61 1.48 -9.82
CA ALA A 24 -5.26 1.04 -10.10
C ALA A 24 -5.19 -0.50 -10.24
N PRO A 25 -4.58 -1.02 -11.32
CA PRO A 25 -4.24 -2.43 -11.37
C PRO A 25 -3.19 -2.76 -10.30
N GLU A 26 -3.15 -4.03 -9.88
CA GLU A 26 -2.24 -4.50 -8.83
C GLU A 26 -0.77 -4.20 -9.12
N ALA A 27 -0.36 -4.26 -10.39
CA ALA A 27 1.00 -3.91 -10.81
C ALA A 27 1.39 -2.47 -10.41
N ASP A 28 0.44 -1.53 -10.47
CA ASP A 28 0.69 -0.13 -10.12
C ASP A 28 0.71 0.07 -8.61
N VAL A 29 -0.05 -0.72 -7.85
CA VAL A 29 0.04 -0.77 -6.38
C VAL A 29 1.42 -1.26 -5.94
N ILE A 30 1.93 -2.32 -6.57
CA ILE A 30 3.27 -2.84 -6.32
C ILE A 30 4.33 -1.81 -6.74
N GLY A 31 4.16 -1.17 -7.90
CA GLY A 31 5.05 -0.11 -8.39
C GLY A 31 5.12 1.09 -7.44
N ALA A 32 3.98 1.50 -6.89
CA ALA A 32 3.91 2.55 -5.88
C ALA A 32 4.63 2.15 -4.59
N ALA A 33 4.42 0.92 -4.11
CA ALA A 33 5.09 0.40 -2.92
C ALA A 33 6.62 0.29 -3.09
N LYS A 34 7.09 -0.05 -4.29
CA LYS A 34 8.53 -0.07 -4.62
C LYS A 34 9.11 1.34 -4.66
N SER A 35 8.39 2.28 -5.28
CA SER A 35 8.80 3.68 -5.35
C SER A 35 8.83 4.37 -3.98
N ALA A 36 8.01 3.87 -3.04
CA ALA A 36 7.97 4.32 -1.65
C ALA A 36 8.88 3.50 -0.70
N ASP A 37 9.75 2.63 -1.24
CA ASP A 37 10.73 1.83 -0.48
C ASP A 37 10.13 0.96 0.65
N ILE A 38 8.90 0.45 0.43
CA ILE A 38 8.19 -0.38 1.43
C ILE A 38 7.83 -1.77 0.93
N HIS A 39 7.94 -2.03 -0.39
CA HIS A 39 7.60 -3.31 -1.00
C HIS A 39 8.28 -4.51 -0.31
N ASP A 40 9.60 -4.47 -0.16
CA ASP A 40 10.35 -5.59 0.42
C ASP A 40 9.95 -5.84 1.87
N LYS A 41 9.62 -4.78 2.62
CA LYS A 41 9.12 -4.90 3.99
C LYS A 41 7.74 -5.57 4.03
N ILE A 42 6.83 -5.19 3.14
CA ILE A 42 5.49 -5.79 3.04
C ILE A 42 5.60 -7.29 2.78
N LEU A 43 6.53 -7.72 1.91
CA LEU A 43 6.74 -9.14 1.60
C LEU A 43 7.27 -9.96 2.80
N THR A 44 7.78 -9.32 3.85
CA THR A 44 8.16 -10.02 5.10
C THR A 44 6.99 -10.37 6.00
N PHE A 45 5.80 -9.81 5.75
CA PHE A 45 4.62 -10.09 6.56
C PHE A 45 3.96 -11.42 6.14
N PRO A 46 3.35 -12.16 7.09
CA PRO A 46 2.70 -13.45 6.77
C PRO A 46 1.68 -13.35 5.64
N ASP A 47 0.86 -12.30 5.67
CA ASP A 47 -0.22 -12.07 4.69
C ASP A 47 0.17 -11.03 3.61
N GLN A 48 1.42 -10.57 3.62
CA GLN A 48 1.97 -9.64 2.63
C GLN A 48 1.06 -8.41 2.43
N TYR A 49 0.63 -8.14 1.20
CA TYR A 49 -0.27 -7.03 0.85
C TYR A 49 -1.68 -7.16 1.42
N GLU A 50 -2.10 -8.35 1.85
CA GLU A 50 -3.40 -8.60 2.50
C GLU A 50 -3.36 -8.42 4.02
N THR A 51 -2.19 -8.07 4.58
CA THR A 51 -2.05 -7.72 6.01
C THR A 51 -2.96 -6.54 6.35
N GLN A 52 -3.73 -6.64 7.44
CA GLN A 52 -4.60 -5.59 7.99
C GLN A 52 -3.96 -4.85 9.18
#